data_AF-A0A9D1HTI5-F1
#
_entry.id   AF-A0A9D1HTI5-F1
#
_cell.length_a   1.000
_cell.length_b   1.000
_cell.length_c   1.000
_cell.angle_alpha   90.00
_cell.angle_beta   90.00
_cell.angle_gamma   90.00
#
_symmetry.space_group_name_H-M   'P 1'
#
loop_
_entity.id
_entity.type
_entity.pdbx_description
1 polymer ?
#
loop_
_entity_poly.entity_id
_entity_poly.type
_entity_poly.pdbx_seq_one_letter_code
_entity_poly.pdbx_strand_id
1 'polypeptide(L)'
;MLCDFCRKREGVLTDRTVVNNGMVEFHFCEECYADIRRSGHSAFEVMSRLAAREGKECPVCGTTTADFAASFMFGCPECYRNMQKTAVGAAEASQGGASVHVGKRPKGERNAG
;
A
#
# COMPACT_ATOMS: atom_id res chain seq x y z
N MET A 1 -2.24 8.90 -19.21
CA MET A 1 -1.96 8.59 -17.78
C MET A 1 -2.60 7.25 -17.42
N LEU A 2 -2.04 6.49 -16.46
CA LEU A 2 -2.54 5.14 -16.14
C LEU A 2 -3.90 5.19 -15.44
N CYS A 3 -4.67 4.12 -15.57
CA CYS A 3 -5.95 3.96 -14.91
C CYS A 3 -5.81 4.05 -13.38
N ASP A 4 -6.57 4.94 -12.74
CA ASP A 4 -6.50 5.20 -11.30
C ASP A 4 -7.01 4.03 -10.45
N PHE A 5 -7.82 3.14 -11.02
CA PHE A 5 -8.31 1.94 -10.33
C PHE A 5 -7.29 0.79 -10.35
N CYS A 6 -6.80 0.40 -11.54
CA CYS A 6 -5.99 -0.80 -11.67
C CYS A 6 -4.49 -0.54 -11.82
N ARG A 7 -4.08 0.68 -12.20
CA ARG A 7 -2.70 1.09 -12.48
C ARG A 7 -1.95 0.23 -13.52
N LYS A 8 -2.68 -0.53 -14.36
CA LYS A 8 -2.10 -1.47 -15.35
C LYS A 8 -2.22 -1.01 -16.81
N ARG A 9 -3.30 -0.31 -17.14
CA ARG A 9 -3.65 0.11 -18.51
C ARG A 9 -3.77 1.63 -18.58
N GLU A 10 -3.75 2.16 -19.80
CA GLU A 10 -4.00 3.57 -20.04
C GLU A 10 -5.43 3.96 -19.67
N GLY A 11 -5.58 5.09 -18.98
CA GLY A 11 -6.86 5.70 -18.65
C GLY A 11 -7.31 6.61 -19.79
N VAL A 12 -8.26 6.13 -20.59
CA VAL A 12 -8.82 6.82 -21.77
C VAL A 12 -10.17 7.49 -21.51
N LEU A 13 -10.80 7.18 -20.36
CA LEU A 13 -12.07 7.76 -19.93
C LEU A 13 -11.83 8.62 -18.70
N THR A 14 -12.34 9.85 -18.70
CA THR A 14 -12.19 10.80 -17.58
C THR A 14 -13.53 11.01 -16.89
N ASP A 15 -13.54 10.95 -15.56
CA ASP A 15 -14.70 11.24 -14.73
C ASP A 15 -14.32 12.24 -13.63
N ARG A 16 -15.26 13.12 -13.25
CA ARG A 16 -15.01 14.21 -12.28
C ARG A 16 -16.06 14.15 -11.19
N THR A 17 -15.61 14.26 -9.94
CA THR A 17 -16.54 14.29 -8.81
C THR A 17 -16.02 15.11 -7.65
N VAL A 18 -16.90 15.43 -6.71
CA VAL A 18 -16.54 16.18 -5.49
C VAL A 18 -16.23 15.19 -4.39
N VAL A 19 -14.99 15.14 -3.92
CA VAL A 19 -14.57 14.36 -2.75
C VAL A 19 -13.96 15.31 -1.73
N ASN A 20 -14.35 15.20 -0.46
CA ASN A 20 -13.83 16.04 0.63
C ASN A 20 -13.86 17.55 0.31
N ASN A 21 -14.98 18.05 -0.25
CA ASN A 21 -15.16 19.44 -0.67
C ASN A 21 -14.25 19.93 -1.82
N GLY A 22 -13.47 19.06 -2.47
CA GLY A 22 -12.67 19.38 -3.65
C GLY A 22 -13.18 18.62 -4.89
N MET A 23 -13.16 19.26 -6.06
CA MET A 23 -13.32 18.53 -7.32
C MET A 23 -12.06 17.72 -7.59
N VAL A 24 -12.23 16.42 -7.83
CA VAL A 24 -11.18 15.47 -8.17
C VAL A 24 -11.50 14.85 -9.52
N GLU A 25 -10.47 14.69 -10.34
CA GLU A 25 -10.55 14.10 -11.67
C GLU A 25 -9.87 12.74 -11.69
N PHE A 26 -10.49 11.75 -12.32
CA PHE A 26 -10.00 10.39 -12.39
C PHE A 26 -10.05 9.83 -13.80
N HIS A 27 -9.12 8.92 -14.08
CA HIS A 27 -8.83 8.37 -15.39
C HIS A 27 -8.98 6.86 -15.35
N PHE A 28 -9.83 6.32 -16.21
CA PHE A 28 -10.18 4.91 -16.25
C PHE A 28 -9.85 4.27 -17.59
N CYS A 29 -9.36 3.03 -17.54
CA CYS A 29 -9.35 2.18 -18.72
C CYS A 29 -10.77 1.65 -18.98
N GLU A 30 -11.06 1.34 -20.24
CA GLU A 30 -12.40 0.88 -20.68
C GLU A 30 -12.90 -0.33 -19.88
N GLU A 31 -12.03 -1.31 -19.64
CA GLU A 31 -12.37 -2.52 -18.87
C GLU A 31 -12.84 -2.18 -17.45
N CYS A 32 -12.06 -1.38 -16.71
CA CYS A 32 -12.43 -1.02 -15.34
C CYS A 32 -13.71 -0.19 -15.31
N TYR A 33 -13.88 0.73 -16.26
CA TYR A 33 -15.10 1.54 -16.33
C TYR A 33 -16.33 0.68 -16.61
N ALA A 34 -16.22 -0.29 -17.51
CA ALA A 34 -17.29 -1.24 -17.81
C ALA A 34 -17.62 -2.15 -16.60
N ASP A 35 -16.61 -2.64 -15.90
CA ASP A 35 -16.79 -3.47 -14.70
C ASP A 35 -17.47 -2.70 -13.57
N ILE A 36 -17.07 -1.44 -13.34
CA ILE A 36 -17.71 -0.56 -12.36
C ILE A 36 -19.20 -0.41 -12.68
N ARG A 37 -19.54 -0.12 -13.95
CA ARG A 37 -20.95 0.00 -14.37
C ARG A 37 -21.74 -1.30 -14.20
N ARG A 38 -21.10 -2.46 -14.41
CA ARG A 38 -21.73 -3.77 -14.22
C ARG A 38 -21.89 -4.16 -12.75
N SER A 39 -21.02 -3.66 -11.87
CA SER A 39 -21.04 -3.98 -10.44
C SER A 39 -22.22 -3.41 -9.66
N GLY A 40 -23.01 -2.51 -10.26
CA GLY A 40 -24.11 -1.80 -9.59
C GLY A 40 -23.65 -0.67 -8.67
N HIS A 41 -22.34 -0.48 -8.48
CA HIS A 41 -21.80 0.68 -7.79
C HIS A 41 -21.89 1.92 -8.68
N SER A 42 -22.25 3.06 -8.08
CA SER A 42 -22.12 4.34 -8.76
C SER A 42 -20.65 4.69 -8.97
N ALA A 43 -20.34 5.44 -10.04
CA ALA A 43 -18.99 5.97 -10.25
C ALA A 43 -18.50 6.71 -8.99
N PHE A 44 -19.35 7.57 -8.40
CA PHE A 44 -19.06 8.29 -7.16
C PHE A 44 -18.62 7.41 -5.99
N GLU A 45 -19.28 6.27 -5.77
CA GLU A 45 -18.95 5.36 -4.67
C GLU A 45 -17.54 4.76 -4.84
N VAL A 46 -17.21 4.36 -6.07
CA VAL A 46 -15.88 3.85 -6.40
C VAL A 46 -14.83 4.95 -6.27
N MET A 47 -15.14 6.16 -6.76
CA MET A 47 -14.24 7.33 -6.68
C MET A 47 -13.93 7.70 -5.25
N SER A 48 -14.95 7.77 -4.40
CA SER A 48 -14.82 8.14 -3.00
C SER A 48 -13.91 7.14 -2.27
N ARG A 49 -14.04 5.85 -2.58
CA ARG A 49 -13.15 4.82 -2.02
C ARG A 49 -11.72 4.96 -2.52
N LEU A 50 -11.51 5.19 -3.82
CA LEU A 50 -10.18 5.40 -4.39
C LEU A 50 -9.48 6.62 -3.78
N ALA A 51 -10.16 7.76 -3.70
CA ALA A 51 -9.63 8.96 -3.05
C ALA A 51 -9.33 8.73 -1.56
N ALA A 52 -10.21 8.03 -0.84
CA ALA A 52 -9.96 7.69 0.57
C ALA A 52 -8.77 6.73 0.79
N ARG A 53 -8.28 6.11 -0.29
CA ARG A 53 -7.11 5.22 -0.32
C ARG A 53 -5.86 5.90 -0.87
N GLU A 54 -6.00 7.07 -1.48
CA GLU A 54 -4.89 7.83 -2.03
C GLU A 54 -3.95 8.29 -0.92
N GLY A 55 -2.65 8.11 -1.14
CA GLY A 55 -1.62 8.42 -0.13
C GLY A 55 -1.51 7.42 1.02
N LYS A 56 -2.34 6.37 1.07
CA LYS A 56 -2.21 5.29 2.06
C LYS A 56 -1.32 4.18 1.54
N GLU A 57 -0.57 3.55 2.44
CA GLU A 57 0.39 2.51 2.11
C GLU A 57 -0.30 1.21 1.66
N CYS A 58 -1.46 0.87 2.23
CA CYS A 58 -2.30 -0.21 1.69
C CYS A 58 -3.55 0.34 0.99
N PRO A 59 -3.67 0.20 -0.34
CA PRO A 59 -4.84 0.65 -1.10
C PRO A 59 -6.07 -0.27 -0.93
N VAL A 60 -5.99 -1.35 -0.15
CA VAL A 60 -7.13 -2.26 0.06
C VAL A 60 -7.86 -1.92 1.36
N CYS A 61 -7.16 -2.00 2.50
CA CYS A 61 -7.74 -1.71 3.81
C CYS A 61 -7.45 -0.29 4.33
N GLY A 62 -6.52 0.43 3.71
CA GLY A 62 -6.13 1.78 4.15
C GLY A 62 -5.18 1.83 5.34
N THR A 63 -4.53 0.72 5.71
CA THR A 63 -3.47 0.73 6.74
C THR A 63 -2.30 1.59 6.28
N THR A 64 -1.81 2.44 7.18
CA THR A 64 -0.65 3.30 6.95
C THR A 64 0.62 2.83 7.66
N THR A 65 1.79 3.39 7.33
CA THR A 65 3.03 3.13 8.08
C THR A 65 2.93 3.59 9.52
N ALA A 66 2.20 4.68 9.80
CA ALA A 66 1.95 5.15 11.15
C ALA A 66 1.09 4.14 11.94
N ASP A 67 0.03 3.60 11.33
CA ASP A 67 -0.80 2.55 11.95
C ASP A 67 0.03 1.31 12.25
N PHE A 68 0.88 0.90 11.30
CA PHE A 68 1.80 -0.22 11.49
C PHE A 68 2.83 0.06 12.58
N ALA A 69 3.43 1.25 12.64
CA ALA A 69 4.40 1.61 13.67
C ALA A 69 3.77 1.62 15.08
N ALA A 70 2.51 2.06 15.20
CA ALA A 70 1.80 2.11 16.46
C ALA A 70 1.36 0.71 16.96
N SER A 71 0.98 -0.19 16.06
CA SER A 71 0.38 -1.49 16.41
C SER A 71 1.28 -2.70 16.17
N PHE A 72 2.31 -2.55 15.34
CA PHE A 72 3.11 -3.65 14.76
C PHE A 72 2.26 -4.70 14.01
N MET A 73 1.08 -4.32 13.53
CA MET A 73 0.13 -5.22 12.87
C MET A 73 -0.26 -4.74 11.48
N PHE A 74 -0.56 -5.71 10.62
CA PHE A 74 -1.14 -5.48 9.29
C PHE A 74 -2.67 -5.57 9.33
N GLY A 75 -3.34 -4.77 8.51
CA GLY A 75 -4.80 -4.72 8.46
C GLY A 75 -5.45 -5.75 7.51
N CYS A 76 -4.75 -6.20 6.46
CA CYS A 76 -5.27 -7.21 5.53
C CYS A 76 -4.13 -7.97 4.82
N PRO A 77 -4.43 -9.07 4.09
CA PRO A 77 -3.40 -9.84 3.38
C PRO A 77 -2.61 -9.02 2.35
N GLU A 78 -3.20 -8.01 1.73
CA GLU A 78 -2.48 -7.16 0.76
C GLU A 78 -1.49 -6.20 1.41
N CYS A 79 -1.55 -5.97 2.73
CA CYS A 79 -0.51 -5.21 3.44
C CYS A 79 0.87 -5.89 3.33
N TYR A 80 0.95 -7.23 3.29
CA TYR A 80 2.23 -7.94 3.14
C TYR A 80 2.98 -7.54 1.87
N ARG A 81 2.25 -7.30 0.78
CA ARG A 81 2.83 -6.88 -0.51
C ARG A 81 3.13 -5.39 -0.53
N ASN A 82 2.16 -4.57 -0.13
CA ASN A 82 2.27 -3.12 -0.25
C ASN A 82 3.24 -2.50 0.76
N MET A 83 3.45 -3.15 1.91
CA MET A 83 4.27 -2.64 3.01
C MET A 83 5.49 -3.52 3.31
N GLN A 84 5.87 -4.39 2.38
CA GLN A 84 6.98 -5.35 2.57
C GLN A 84 8.27 -4.65 3.02
N LYS A 85 8.65 -3.57 2.35
CA LYS A 85 9.88 -2.83 2.67
C LYS A 85 9.84 -2.24 4.08
N THR A 86 8.72 -1.63 4.45
CA THR A 86 8.51 -1.07 5.79
C THR A 86 8.63 -2.15 6.87
N ALA A 87 8.00 -3.30 6.66
CA ALA A 87 8.01 -4.37 7.64
C ALA A 87 9.38 -5.05 7.79
N VAL A 88 10.11 -5.25 6.68
CA VAL A 88 11.49 -5.77 6.73
C VAL A 88 12.40 -4.80 7.48
N GLY A 89 12.32 -3.49 7.16
CA GLY A 89 13.11 -2.48 7.87
C GLY A 89 12.79 -2.41 9.36
N ALA A 90 11.51 -2.54 9.74
CA ALA A 90 11.11 -2.61 11.15
C ALA A 90 11.67 -3.86 11.84
N ALA A 91 11.63 -5.03 11.19
CA ALA A 91 12.19 -6.27 11.73
C ALA A 91 13.70 -6.17 11.95
N GLU A 92 14.45 -5.65 10.97
CA GLU A 92 15.90 -5.41 11.10
C GLU A 92 16.20 -4.45 12.26
N ALA A 93 15.45 -3.35 12.37
CA ALA A 93 15.59 -2.39 13.46
C ALA A 93 15.33 -3.03 14.83
N SER A 94 14.28 -3.85 14.97
CA SER A 94 13.99 -4.59 16.20
C SER A 94 15.08 -5.61 16.56
N GLN A 95 15.87 -6.06 15.58
CA GLN A 95 17.02 -6.94 15.76
C GLN A 95 18.35 -6.19 15.90
N GLY A 96 18.33 -4.87 16.14
CA GLY A 96 19.54 -4.07 16.29
C GLY A 96 20.34 -3.92 14.99
N GLY A 97 19.66 -3.97 13.84
CA GLY A 97 20.26 -3.88 12.50
C GLY A 97 20.83 -5.19 11.97
N ALA A 98 20.73 -6.29 12.72
CA ALA A 98 21.17 -7.60 12.25
C ALA A 98 20.10 -8.21 11.33
N SER A 99 20.44 -8.51 10.09
CA SER A 99 19.60 -9.25 9.15
C SER A 99 20.03 -10.71 8.96
N VAL A 100 21.15 -11.11 9.59
CA VAL A 100 21.74 -12.45 9.49
C VAL A 100 22.19 -12.95 10.85
N HIS A 101 21.83 -14.19 11.18
CA HIS A 101 22.33 -14.86 12.39
C HIS A 101 23.81 -15.23 12.22
N VAL A 102 24.67 -14.70 13.10
CA VAL A 102 26.14 -14.93 13.06
C VAL A 102 26.61 -16.09 13.94
N GLY A 103 25.68 -16.89 14.48
CA GLY A 103 25.97 -18.03 15.35
C GLY A 103 25.72 -17.73 16.83
N LYS A 104 25.85 -18.77 17.67
CA LYS A 104 25.52 -18.75 19.10
C LYS A 104 26.52 -17.94 19.96
N ARG A 105 27.69 -17.61 19.41
CA ARG A 105 28.75 -16.84 20.09
C ARG A 105 29.25 -15.72 19.17
N PRO A 106 29.40 -14.48 19.66
CA PRO A 106 30.02 -13.41 18.87
C PRO A 106 31.46 -13.79 18.50
N LYS A 107 31.97 -13.29 17.37
CA LYS A 107 33.38 -13.47 16.97
C LYS A 107 34.27 -12.72 17.97
N GLY A 108 34.71 -13.39 19.03
CA GLY A 108 35.81 -12.95 19.88
C GLY A 108 37.14 -13.41 19.30
N GLU A 109 38.12 -12.52 19.26
CA GLU A 109 39.51 -12.88 18.96
C GLU A 109 39.99 -13.92 19.97
N ARG A 110 40.61 -14.99 19.47
CA ARG A 110 41.32 -15.93 20.34
C ARG A 110 42.59 -15.20 20.77
N ASN A 111 42.72 -14.87 22.05
CA ASN A 111 44.01 -14.49 22.59
C ASN A 111 45.00 -15.62 22.27
N ALA A 112 45.95 -15.34 21.38
CA ALA A 112 47.08 -16.22 21.13
C ALA A 112 47.92 -16.22 22.41
N GLY A 113 47.86 -17.33 23.15
CA GLY A 113 48.77 -17.61 24.24
C GLY A 113 50.17 -17.89 23.74
#